data_AF-A0A3A4U6D3-F1
#
_entry.id   AF-A0A3A4U6D3-F1
#
_cell.length_a   1.000
_cell.length_b   1.000
_cell.length_c   1.000
_cell.angle_alpha   90.00
_cell.angle_beta   90.00
_cell.angle_gamma   90.00
#
_symmetry.space_group_name_H-M   'P 1'
#
loop_
_entity.id
_entity.type
_entity.pdbx_description
1 polymer ?
#
loop_
_entity_poly.entity_id
_entity_poly.type
_entity_poly.pdbx_seq_one_letter_code
_entity_poly.pdbx_strand_id
1 'polypeptide(L)' 'MVKEKLTSRKFWMAVLGALLPVLNSEFGWNLPVEAILSVAAVIIGYILVEGNIDAKRVANEGL' A
#
# COMPACT_ATOMS: atom_id res chain seq x y z
N MET A 1 -17.72 0.53 8.85
CA MET A 1 -16.38 0.27 9.42
C MET A 1 -15.56 -0.74 8.61
N VAL A 2 -15.85 -2.05 8.59
CA VAL A 2 -15.03 -3.02 7.81
C VAL A 2 -15.16 -2.82 6.29
N LYS A 3 -16.39 -2.58 5.81
CA LYS A 3 -16.68 -2.34 4.39
C LYS A 3 -15.88 -1.16 3.82
N GLU A 4 -15.67 -0.14 4.62
CA GLU A 4 -14.96 1.09 4.26
C GLU A 4 -13.44 0.88 4.17
N LYS A 5 -12.87 0.05 5.06
CA LYS A 5 -11.46 -0.38 4.98
C LYS A 5 -11.21 -1.29 3.78
N LEU A 6 -12.14 -2.20 3.47
CA LEU A 6 -12.05 -3.09 2.31
C LEU A 6 -12.24 -2.39 0.97
N THR A 7 -12.78 -1.17 0.94
CA THR A 7 -12.82 -0.33 -0.28
C THR A 7 -11.68 0.70 -0.32
N SER A 8 -10.83 0.76 0.72
CA SER A 8 -9.75 1.73 0.79
C SER A 8 -8.64 1.38 -0.20
N ARG A 9 -8.31 2.31 -1.09
CA ARG A 9 -7.18 2.18 -2.01
C ARG A 9 -5.86 1.93 -1.27
N LYS A 10 -5.65 2.60 -0.14
CA LYS A 10 -4.47 2.41 0.73
C LYS A 10 -4.35 0.97 1.24
N PHE A 11 -5.47 0.37 1.64
CA PHE A 11 -5.50 -1.02 2.10
C PHE A 11 -5.13 -1.98 0.97
N TRP A 12 -5.73 -1.81 -0.22
CA TRP A 12 -5.40 -2.64 -1.37
C TRP A 12 -3.96 -2.48 -1.86
N MET A 13 -3.40 -1.27 -1.78
CA MET A 13 -1.98 -1.06 -2.09
C MET A 13 -1.06 -1.82 -1.11
N ALA A 14 -1.38 -1.83 0.18
CA ALA A 14 -0.64 -2.63 1.16
C ALA A 14 -0.76 -4.13 0.89
N VAL A 15 -1.96 -4.61 0.55
CA VAL A 15 -2.20 -6.01 0.18
C VAL A 15 -1.40 -6.38 -1.07
N LEU A 16 -1.41 -5.54 -2.11
CA LEU A 16 -0.62 -5.78 -3.33
C LEU A 16 0.88 -5.82 -3.03
N GLY A 17 1.40 -4.89 -2.23
CA GLY A 17 2.80 -4.87 -1.81
C GLY A 17 3.23 -6.13 -1.05
N ALA A 18 2.34 -6.70 -0.23
CA ALA A 18 2.58 -7.93 0.51
C ALA A 18 2.44 -9.19 -0.37
N LEU A 19 1.52 -9.18 -1.34
CA LEU A 19 1.28 -10.31 -2.23
C LEU A 19 2.34 -10.43 -3.33
N LEU A 20 2.93 -9.33 -3.79
CA LEU A 20 3.84 -9.33 -4.93
C LEU A 20 5.06 -10.28 -4.76
N PRO A 21 5.76 -10.34 -3.60
CA PRO A 21 6.84 -11.30 -3.39
C PRO A 21 6.35 -12.76 -3.35
N VAL A 22 5.17 -12.99 -2.77
CA VAL A 22 4.54 -14.32 -2.68
C VAL A 22 4.19 -14.82 -4.08
N LEU A 23 3.54 -13.98 -4.89
CA LEU A 23 3.20 -14.30 -6.27
C LEU A 23 4.45 -14.51 -7.13
N ASN A 24 5.50 -13.70 -6.94
CA ASN A 24 6.77 -13.91 -7.64
C ASN A 24 7.38 -15.29 -7.36
N SER A 25 7.30 -15.76 -6.11
CA SER A 25 7.77 -17.09 -5.69
C SER A 25 6.92 -18.22 -6.28
N GLU A 26 5.60 -18.13 -6.19
CA GLU A 26 4.68 -19.20 -6.62
C GLU A 26 4.53 -19.31 -8.14
N PHE A 27 4.60 -18.19 -8.87
CA PHE A 27 4.45 -18.18 -10.33
C PHE A 27 5.79 -18.24 -11.08
N GLY A 28 6.93 -18.23 -10.37
CA GLY A 28 8.25 -18.36 -10.99
C GLY A 28 8.63 -17.19 -11.90
N TRP A 29 8.14 -15.98 -11.62
CA TRP A 29 8.40 -14.79 -12.45
C TRP A 29 9.85 -14.33 -12.44
N ASN A 30 10.70 -14.86 -11.55
CA ASN A 30 12.13 -14.53 -11.43
C ASN A 30 12.39 -13.02 -11.38
N LEU A 31 11.48 -12.25 -10.77
CA LEU A 31 11.68 -10.82 -10.61
C LEU A 31 12.90 -10.57 -9.70
N PRO A 32 13.81 -9.68 -10.09
CA PRO A 32 14.93 -9.31 -9.25
C PRO A 32 14.43 -8.62 -7.98
N VAL A 33 15.11 -8.86 -6.86
CA VAL A 33 14.72 -8.33 -5.55
C VAL A 33 14.67 -6.80 -5.58
N GLU A 34 15.56 -6.17 -6.34
CA GLU A 34 15.63 -4.73 -6.52
C GLU A 34 14.36 -4.16 -7.18
N ALA A 35 13.75 -4.90 -8.12
CA ALA A 35 12.50 -4.50 -8.75
C ALA A 35 11.33 -4.58 -7.76
N ILE A 36 11.27 -5.65 -6.95
CA ILE A 36 10.27 -5.81 -5.90
C ILE A 36 10.39 -4.68 -4.86
N LEU A 37 11.63 -4.39 -4.41
CA LEU A 37 11.90 -3.32 -3.46
C LEU A 37 11.56 -1.94 -4.03
N SER A 38 11.83 -1.70 -5.32
CA SER A 38 11.47 -0.45 -5.99
C SER A 38 9.95 -0.22 -5.98
N VAL A 39 9.18 -1.24 -6.32
CA VAL A 39 7.71 -1.17 -6.26
C VAL A 39 7.23 -0.99 -4.82
N ALA A 40 7.81 -1.73 -3.87
CA ALA A 40 7.48 -1.61 -2.45
C ALA A 40 7.74 -0.18 -1.92
N ALA A 41 8.86 0.45 -2.31
CA ALA A 41 9.19 1.81 -1.90
C ALA A 41 8.14 2.83 -2.38
N VAL A 42 7.67 2.71 -3.62
CA VAL A 42 6.60 3.56 -4.17
C VAL A 42 5.29 3.36 -3.41
N ILE A 43 4.91 2.10 -3.13
CA ILE A 43 3.70 1.77 -2.37
C ILE A 43 3.77 2.35 -0.95
N ILE A 44 4.89 2.18 -0.27
CA ILE A 44 5.11 2.72 1.08
C ILE A 44 4.99 4.25 1.06
N GLY A 45 5.66 4.91 0.10
CA GLY A 45 5.59 6.36 -0.06
C GLY A 45 4.15 6.86 -0.24
N TYR A 46 3.37 6.21 -1.12
CA TYR A 46 1.96 6.54 -1.32
C TYR A 46 1.13 6.39 -0.03
N ILE A 47 1.29 5.27 0.69
CA ILE A 47 0.54 5.00 1.93
C ILE A 47 0.86 6.04 3.00
N LEU A 48 2.13 6.40 3.18
CA LEU A 48 2.54 7.39 4.18
C LEU A 48 1.98 8.79 3.87
N VAL A 49 2.05 9.22 2.60
CA VAL A 49 1.53 10.52 2.17
C VAL A 49 0.01 10.60 2.36
N GLU A 50 -0.72 9.59 1.89
CA GLU A 50 -2.17 9.52 2.06
C GLU A 50 -2.59 9.39 3.53
N GLY A 51 -1.81 8.69 4.35
CA GLY A 51 -2.03 8.64 5.80
C GLY A 51 -1.87 10.01 6.47
N ASN A 52 -0.86 10.78 6.06
CA ASN A 52 -0.66 12.14 6.54
C ASN A 52 -1.77 13.11 6.08
N ILE A 53 -2.21 13.01 4.83
CA ILE A 53 -3.34 13.82 4.31
C ILE A 53 -4.62 13.50 5.08
N ASP A 54 -4.91 12.21 5.31
CA ASP A 54 -6.07 11.79 6.11
C ASP A 54 -6.00 12.33 7.54
N ALA A 55 -4.85 12.24 8.20
CA ALA A 55 -4.66 12.75 9.55
C ALA A 55 -4.92 14.26 9.62
N LYS A 56 -4.41 15.02 8.66
CA LYS A 56 -4.65 16.46 8.55
C LYS A 56 -6.12 16.78 8.24
N ARG A 57 -6.77 16.00 7.39
CA ARG A 57 -8.19 16.17 7.08
C ARG A 57 -9.05 15.98 8.33
N VAL A 58 -8.80 14.92 9.09
CA VAL A 58 -9.50 14.67 10.38
C VAL A 58 -9.22 15.79 11.38
N ALA A 59 -7.99 16.31 11.45
CA ALA A 59 -7.66 17.44 12.30
C ALA A 59 -8.39 18.75 11.89
N ASN A 60 -8.53 19.00 10.58
CA ASN A 60 -9.22 20.18 10.05
C ASN A 60 -10.75 20.07 10.09
N GLU A 61 -11.30 18.85 10.06
CA GLU A 61 -12.74 18.58 10.24
C GLU A 61 -13.14 18.61 11.74
N GLY A 62 -12.18 18.80 12.65
CA GLY A 62 -12.34 18.73 14.11
C GLY A 62 -11.94 19.99 14.90
N LEU A 63 -12.09 21.19 14.30
CA LEU A 63 -12.23 22.49 14.99
C LEU A 63 -13.39 23.28 14.39
#